data_AF-A0A972Y838-F1
#
_entry.id   AF-A0A972Y838-F1
#
_cell.length_a   1.000
_cell.length_b   1.000
_cell.length_c   1.000
_cell.angle_alpha   90.00
_cell.angle_beta   90.00
_cell.angle_gamma   90.00
#
_symmetry.space_group_name_H-M   'P 1'
#
loop_
_entity.id
_entity.type
_entity.pdbx_description
1 polymer ?
#
loop_
_entity_poly.entity_id
_entity_poly.type
_entity_poly.pdbx_seq_one_letter_code
_entity_poly.pdbx_strand_id
1 'polypeptide(L)'
;MLPQFGFSELLFLVIIALIILGPKDLSLTMRKLGQFVAKGRSMANEFRAAFDDIARQAELDDLRKEIEDLKRDNAVTQAVDELKSVEKDINESVMREERAVAEELRKKPDAPQASDETQPNSKAEPDTPVAADDAAPANDPQDKAAS
;
A
#
# COMPACT_ATOMS: atom_id res chain seq x y z
N MET A 1 2.45 11.55 17.99
CA MET A 1 3.73 11.61 17.27
C MET A 1 3.43 11.63 15.79
N LEU A 2 3.35 12.80 15.14
CA LEU A 2 3.20 12.85 13.68
C LEU A 2 4.28 11.96 13.03
N PRO A 3 3.94 11.01 12.13
CA PRO A 3 4.95 10.31 11.37
C PRO A 3 5.72 11.41 10.66
N GLN A 4 7.01 11.49 10.99
CA GLN A 4 7.81 12.57 10.45
C GLN A 4 7.97 12.22 8.97
N PHE A 5 7.44 13.04 8.06
CA PHE A 5 7.60 12.85 6.62
C PHE A 5 9.09 12.94 6.26
N GLY A 6 9.78 11.82 6.44
CA GLY A 6 11.22 11.69 6.38
C GLY A 6 11.58 10.38 5.70
N PHE A 7 12.89 10.17 5.56
CA PHE A 7 13.41 9.01 4.84
C PHE A 7 13.02 7.68 5.51
N SER A 8 12.92 7.67 6.85
CA SER A 8 12.50 6.51 7.65
C SER A 8 11.09 6.05 7.31
N GLU A 9 10.13 6.97 7.25
CA GLU A 9 8.73 6.68 6.96
C GLU A 9 8.53 6.25 5.50
N LEU A 10 9.24 6.86 4.56
CA LEU A 10 9.25 6.40 3.17
C LEU A 10 9.75 4.96 3.08
N LEU A 11 10.84 4.63 3.78
CA LEU A 11 11.39 3.27 3.82
C LEU A 11 10.38 2.28 4.43
N PHE A 12 9.69 2.67 5.48
CA PHE A 12 8.64 1.85 6.11
C PHE A 12 7.47 1.58 5.16
N LEU A 13 6.97 2.61 4.46
CA LEU A 13 5.92 2.45 3.43
C LEU A 13 6.37 1.55 2.27
N VAL A 14 7.62 1.67 1.83
CA VAL A 14 8.19 0.78 0.80
C VAL A 14 8.19 -0.66 1.29
N ILE A 15 8.60 -0.93 2.53
CA ILE A 15 8.59 -2.28 3.11
C ILE A 15 7.16 -2.83 3.16
N ILE A 16 6.19 -2.05 3.64
CA ILE A 16 4.77 -2.47 3.67
C ILE A 16 4.26 -2.77 2.26
N ALA A 17 4.56 -1.90 1.30
CA ALA A 17 4.16 -2.09 -0.09
C ALA A 17 4.79 -3.37 -0.69
N LEU A 18 6.03 -3.70 -0.34
CA LEU A 18 6.68 -4.95 -0.74
C LEU A 18 6.00 -6.19 -0.14
N ILE A 19 5.44 -6.11 1.07
CA ILE A 19 4.74 -7.24 1.71
C ILE A 19 3.36 -7.45 1.07
N ILE A 20 2.61 -6.37 0.85
CA ILE A 20 1.23 -6.43 0.35
C ILE A 20 1.19 -6.78 -1.14
N LEU A 21 2.00 -6.09 -1.95
CA LEU A 21 2.02 -6.26 -3.40
C LEU A 21 3.06 -7.29 -3.84
N GLY A 22 4.12 -7.51 -3.04
CA GLY A 22 5.25 -8.31 -3.45
C GLY A 22 6.34 -7.49 -4.16
N PRO A 23 7.63 -7.90 -4.06
CA PRO A 23 8.76 -7.18 -4.65
C PRO A 23 8.71 -7.08 -6.17
N LYS A 24 8.09 -8.07 -6.83
CA LYS A 24 7.93 -8.06 -8.29
C LYS A 24 6.87 -7.05 -8.74
N ASP A 25 5.75 -6.94 -8.03
CA ASP A 25 4.63 -6.10 -8.46
C ASP A 25 4.89 -4.62 -8.20
N LEU A 26 5.63 -4.28 -7.13
CA LEU A 26 6.11 -2.91 -6.92
C LEU A 26 7.00 -2.44 -8.07
N SER A 27 7.97 -3.29 -8.47
CA SER A 27 8.88 -2.96 -9.58
C SER A 27 8.14 -2.79 -10.92
N LEU A 28 7.15 -3.65 -11.17
CA LEU A 28 6.36 -3.60 -12.40
C LEU A 28 5.45 -2.37 -12.43
N THR A 29 4.85 -2.00 -11.29
CA THR A 29 3.99 -0.82 -11.16
C THR A 29 4.78 0.47 -11.26
N MET A 30 5.96 0.56 -10.63
CA MET A 30 6.87 1.69 -10.79
C MET A 30 7.29 1.90 -12.24
N ARG A 31 7.50 0.80 -12.98
CA ARG A 31 7.82 0.87 -14.41
C ARG A 31 6.65 1.39 -15.24
N LYS A 32 5.41 0.97 -14.94
CA LYS A 32 4.20 1.50 -15.58
C LYS A 32 3.96 2.98 -15.25
N LEU A 33 4.09 3.34 -13.98
CA LEU A 33 3.97 4.73 -13.52
C LEU A 33 5.05 5.60 -14.17
N GLY A 34 6.29 5.11 -14.21
CA GLY A 34 7.41 5.78 -14.86
C GLY A 34 7.18 5.99 -16.37
N GLN A 35 6.60 5.03 -17.07
CA GLN A 35 6.21 5.20 -18.48
C GLN A 35 5.13 6.27 -18.66
N PHE A 36 4.16 6.34 -17.73
CA PHE A 36 3.11 7.34 -17.77
C PHE A 36 3.67 8.75 -17.51
N VAL A 37 4.51 8.89 -16.49
CA VAL A 37 5.22 10.13 -16.16
C VAL A 37 6.16 10.52 -17.30
N ALA A 38 6.87 9.58 -17.92
CA ALA A 38 7.76 9.85 -19.05
C ALA A 38 7.00 10.36 -20.27
N LYS A 39 5.81 9.81 -20.57
CA LYS A 39 4.93 10.33 -21.61
C LYS A 39 4.45 11.75 -21.30
N GLY A 40 3.98 11.98 -20.06
CA GLY A 40 3.59 13.32 -19.61
C GLY A 40 4.76 14.31 -19.68
N ARG A 41 5.98 13.87 -19.36
CA ARG A 41 7.21 14.67 -19.46
C ARG A 41 7.53 15.02 -20.93
N SER A 42 7.40 14.07 -21.85
CA SER A 42 7.60 14.31 -23.29
C SER A 42 6.63 15.36 -23.80
N MET A 43 5.33 15.17 -23.52
CA MET A 43 4.29 16.12 -23.88
C MET A 43 4.57 17.50 -23.28
N ALA A 44 4.94 17.58 -22.00
CA ALA A 44 5.32 18.84 -21.36
C ALA A 44 6.53 19.53 -22.02
N ASN A 45 7.49 18.77 -22.54
CA ASN A 45 8.61 19.33 -23.30
C ASN A 45 8.17 19.90 -24.66
N GLU A 46 7.22 19.24 -25.34
CA GLU A 46 6.61 19.72 -26.58
C GLU A 46 5.80 20.99 -26.34
N PHE A 47 5.00 21.03 -25.26
CA PHE A 47 4.31 22.25 -24.83
C PHE A 47 5.29 23.36 -24.51
N ARG A 48 6.37 23.07 -23.78
CA ARG A 48 7.40 24.07 -23.48
C ARG A 48 8.03 24.64 -24.75
N ALA A 49 8.31 23.80 -25.75
CA ALA A 49 8.84 24.26 -27.03
C ALA A 49 7.83 25.17 -27.76
N ALA A 50 6.54 24.79 -27.78
CA ALA A 50 5.47 25.62 -28.35
C ALA A 50 5.25 26.93 -27.57
N PHE A 51 5.35 26.89 -26.23
CA PHE A 51 5.27 28.07 -25.37
C PHE A 51 6.47 29.01 -25.58
N ASP A 52 7.68 28.49 -25.77
CA ASP A 52 8.87 29.32 -26.06
C ASP A 52 8.77 30.00 -27.45
N ASP A 53 8.09 29.37 -28.42
CA ASP A 53 7.79 29.98 -29.73
C ASP A 53 6.73 31.10 -29.60
N ILE A 54 5.67 30.87 -28.83
CA ILE A 54 4.62 31.88 -28.54
C ILE A 54 5.15 32.99 -27.61
N ALA A 55 6.10 32.69 -26.72
CA ALA A 55 6.78 33.65 -25.85
C ALA A 55 7.40 34.81 -26.60
N ARG A 56 7.97 34.50 -27.77
CA ARG A 56 8.56 35.50 -28.65
C ARG A 56 7.54 36.37 -29.36
N GLN A 57 6.26 35.99 -29.30
CA GLN A 57 5.11 36.66 -29.89
C GLN A 57 4.14 37.14 -28.78
N ALA A 58 4.64 37.98 -27.86
CA ALA A 58 3.89 38.98 -27.09
C ALA A 58 2.65 38.61 -26.23
N GLU A 59 2.29 37.33 -26.01
CA GLU A 59 1.10 36.96 -25.20
C GLU A 59 1.43 36.37 -23.80
N LEU A 60 2.69 36.10 -23.46
CA LEU A 60 3.04 35.41 -22.20
C LEU A 60 3.03 36.24 -20.93
N ASP A 61 3.16 37.56 -21.02
CA ASP A 61 3.13 38.42 -19.82
C ASP A 61 1.73 38.45 -19.19
N ASP A 62 0.67 38.39 -20.01
CA ASP A 62 -0.71 38.36 -19.54
C ASP A 62 -1.06 37.00 -18.90
N LEU A 63 -0.63 35.88 -19.49
CA LEU A 63 -0.76 34.54 -18.91
C LEU A 63 0.03 34.39 -17.59
N ARG A 64 1.24 34.95 -17.50
CA ARG A 64 2.01 34.98 -16.25
C ARG A 64 1.26 35.73 -15.15
N LYS A 65 0.64 36.85 -15.51
CA LYS A 65 -0.14 37.68 -14.59
C LYS A 65 -1.39 36.97 -14.12
N GLU A 66 -2.10 36.26 -15.00
CA GLU A 66 -3.27 35.45 -14.65
C GLU A 66 -2.90 34.26 -13.74
N ILE A 67 -1.77 33.58 -14.00
CA ILE A 67 -1.24 32.54 -13.11
C ILE A 67 -0.84 33.13 -11.75
N GLU A 68 -0.23 34.31 -11.74
CA GLU A 68 0.17 34.99 -10.51
C GLU A 68 -1.06 35.46 -9.71
N ASP A 69 -2.10 35.97 -10.38
CA ASP A 69 -3.38 36.34 -9.78
C ASP A 69 -4.12 35.11 -9.25
N LEU A 70 -4.18 33.98 -9.98
CA LEU A 70 -4.72 32.70 -9.49
C LEU A 70 -3.97 32.17 -8.27
N LYS A 71 -2.65 32.36 -8.23
CA LYS A 71 -1.79 31.98 -7.11
C LYS A 71 -1.95 32.94 -5.93
N ARG A 72 -2.30 34.20 -6.20
CA ARG A 72 -2.59 35.25 -5.21
C ARG A 72 -4.01 35.13 -4.65
N ASP A 73 -4.94 34.60 -5.44
CA ASP A 73 -6.34 34.32 -5.06
C ASP A 73 -6.48 33.18 -4.05
N ASN A 74 -5.37 32.68 -3.50
CA ASN A 74 -5.34 31.72 -2.38
C ASN A 74 -6.11 30.42 -2.62
N ALA A 75 -6.73 30.16 -3.79
CA ALA A 75 -7.47 28.91 -4.03
C ALA A 75 -6.56 27.69 -3.89
N VAL A 76 -5.33 27.79 -4.41
CA VAL A 76 -4.29 26.75 -4.25
C VAL A 76 -3.79 26.69 -2.81
N THR A 77 -3.58 27.83 -2.18
CA THR A 77 -3.13 27.91 -0.78
C THR A 77 -4.17 27.32 0.18
N GLN A 78 -5.46 27.60 -0.04
CA GLN A 78 -6.59 27.08 0.72
C GLN A 78 -6.73 25.57 0.54
N ALA A 79 -6.62 25.07 -0.70
CA ALA A 79 -6.64 23.63 -0.94
C ALA A 79 -5.47 22.91 -0.24
N VAL A 80 -4.29 23.53 -0.21
CA VAL A 80 -3.13 23.01 0.53
C VAL A 80 -3.34 23.09 2.04
N ASP A 81 -3.92 24.17 2.55
CA ASP A 81 -4.21 24.34 3.97
C ASP A 81 -5.30 23.37 4.46
N GLU A 82 -6.33 23.12 3.66
CA GLU A 82 -7.36 22.09 3.91
C GLU A 82 -6.76 20.68 3.91
N LEU A 83 -5.85 20.38 2.98
CA LEU A 83 -5.16 19.10 2.96
C LEU A 83 -4.30 18.91 4.23
N LYS A 84 -3.64 19.98 4.66
CA LYS A 84 -2.77 19.99 5.84
C LYS A 84 -3.57 19.87 7.15
N SER A 85 -4.79 20.40 7.22
CA SER A 85 -5.68 20.23 8.37
C SER A 85 -6.20 18.80 8.46
N VAL A 86 -6.65 18.22 7.34
CA VAL A 86 -7.06 16.80 7.27
C VAL A 86 -5.92 15.86 7.68
N GLU A 87 -4.71 16.13 7.20
CA GLU A 87 -3.52 15.37 7.57
C GLU A 87 -3.22 15.43 9.08
N LYS A 88 -3.39 16.62 9.69
CA LYS A 88 -3.22 16.81 11.13
C LYS A 88 -4.24 16.03 11.95
N ASP A 89 -5.51 16.04 11.52
CA ASP A 89 -6.61 15.34 12.19
C ASP A 89 -6.44 13.82 12.11
N ILE A 90 -6.07 13.30 10.94
CA ILE A 90 -5.75 11.87 10.74
C ILE A 90 -4.60 11.45 11.64
N ASN A 91 -3.57 12.29 11.75
CA ASN A 91 -2.48 11.94 12.62
C ASN A 91 -2.86 11.96 14.12
N GLU A 92 -3.66 12.93 14.57
CA GLU A 92 -4.11 12.98 15.96
C GLU A 92 -4.94 11.75 16.33
N SER A 93 -5.80 11.27 15.44
CA SER A 93 -6.62 10.08 15.66
C SER A 93 -5.78 8.81 15.75
N VAL A 94 -4.86 8.60 14.80
CA VAL A 94 -3.91 7.46 14.80
C VAL A 94 -3.08 7.44 16.09
N MET A 95 -2.63 8.60 16.56
CA MET A 95 -1.80 8.71 17.77
C MET A 95 -2.58 8.52 19.07
N ARG A 96 -3.89 8.75 19.07
CA ARG A 96 -4.77 8.39 20.18
C ARG A 96 -5.00 6.88 20.23
N GLU A 97 -5.21 6.25 19.08
CA GLU A 97 -5.38 4.80 18.99
C GLU A 97 -4.10 4.07 19.42
N GLU A 98 -2.93 4.50 18.97
CA GLU A 98 -1.64 3.93 19.40
C GLU A 98 -1.42 4.03 20.91
N ARG A 99 -1.82 5.16 21.53
CA ARG A 99 -1.71 5.35 22.98
C ARG A 99 -2.71 4.48 23.75
N ALA A 100 -3.94 4.32 23.27
CA ALA A 100 -4.94 3.46 23.89
C ALA A 100 -4.52 1.98 23.83
N VAL A 101 -3.96 1.54 22.71
CA VAL A 101 -3.42 0.18 22.53
C VAL A 101 -2.16 -0.03 23.39
N ALA A 102 -1.27 0.96 23.47
CA ALA A 102 -0.08 0.89 24.33
C ALA A 102 -0.43 0.90 25.83
N GLU A 103 -1.50 1.58 26.24
CA GLU A 103 -1.98 1.61 27.62
C GLU A 103 -2.67 0.28 28.02
N GLU A 104 -3.42 -0.35 27.11
CA GLU A 104 -3.92 -1.73 27.25
C GLU A 104 -2.78 -2.74 27.40
N LEU A 105 -1.70 -2.63 26.60
CA LEU A 105 -0.53 -3.50 26.67
C LEU A 105 0.32 -3.28 27.94
N ARG A 106 0.38 -2.04 28.46
CA ARG A 106 1.14 -1.70 29.67
C ARG A 106 0.43 -2.06 30.98
N LYS A 107 -0.89 -2.32 30.93
CA LYS A 107 -1.69 -2.75 32.10
C LYS A 107 -1.53 -4.23 32.45
N LYS A 108 -0.69 -4.97 31.72
CA LYS A 108 -0.32 -6.35 32.06
C LYS A 108 1.15 -6.39 32.51
N PRO A 109 1.43 -6.38 33.82
CA PRO A 109 2.77 -6.63 34.33
C PRO A 109 3.17 -8.09 34.10
N ASP A 110 4.45 -8.29 33.80
CA ASP A 110 5.16 -9.53 33.51
C ASP A 110 5.09 -10.63 34.61
N ALA A 111 5.34 -11.86 34.14
CA ALA A 111 5.48 -13.18 34.80
C ALA A 111 6.58 -13.21 35.92
N PRO A 112 6.93 -14.32 36.65
CA PRO A 112 6.54 -15.74 36.53
C PRO A 112 6.22 -16.46 37.88
N GLN A 113 5.53 -17.61 37.85
CA GLN A 113 5.62 -18.60 38.95
C GLN A 113 6.03 -19.96 38.38
N ALA A 114 7.27 -20.31 38.66
CA ALA A 114 7.77 -21.67 38.60
C ALA A 114 7.68 -22.28 40.02
N SER A 115 6.85 -23.31 40.16
CA SER A 115 6.73 -24.32 41.22
C SER A 115 5.27 -24.79 41.18
N ASP A 116 4.88 -26.05 41.10
CA ASP A 116 5.59 -27.26 41.45
C ASP A 116 4.85 -28.45 40.80
N GLU A 117 5.54 -29.58 40.77
CA GLU A 117 5.22 -30.83 40.11
C GLU A 117 3.86 -31.47 40.47
N THR A 118 3.50 -32.50 39.68
CA THR A 118 2.59 -33.64 39.98
C THR A 118 1.29 -33.60 39.17
N GLN A 119 0.93 -34.55 38.31
CA GLN A 119 1.53 -35.75 37.73
C GLN A 119 0.64 -36.09 36.49
N PRO A 120 1.17 -36.86 35.53
CA PRO A 120 0.47 -37.23 34.31
C PRO A 120 -0.49 -38.38 34.63
N ASN A 121 -1.80 -38.19 34.44
CA ASN A 121 -2.72 -39.32 34.52
C ASN A 121 -3.11 -39.81 33.12
N SER A 122 -2.50 -40.95 32.81
CA SER A 122 -3.01 -42.11 32.09
C SER A 122 -3.54 -41.92 30.66
N LYS A 123 -2.87 -42.50 29.65
CA LYS A 123 -2.84 -43.96 29.34
C LYS A 123 -4.25 -44.38 28.91
N ALA A 124 -4.53 -44.91 27.74
CA ALA A 124 -3.87 -45.57 26.61
C ALA A 124 -5.02 -45.72 25.57
N GLU A 125 -4.90 -46.07 24.31
CA GLU A 125 -3.87 -46.47 23.36
C GLU A 125 -4.57 -46.33 21.98
N PRO A 126 -3.80 -46.44 20.89
CA PRO A 126 -4.26 -46.20 19.53
C PRO A 126 -4.95 -47.44 18.97
N ASP A 127 -6.03 -47.26 18.21
CA ASP A 127 -6.44 -48.28 17.24
C ASP A 127 -6.26 -47.71 15.83
N THR A 128 -5.29 -48.31 15.15
CA THR A 128 -4.98 -48.15 13.74
C THR A 128 -5.63 -49.34 12.99
N PRO A 129 -5.36 -49.54 11.70
CA PRO A 129 -6.22 -49.31 10.54
C PRO A 129 -6.98 -50.56 10.04
N VAL A 130 -8.01 -50.35 9.22
CA VAL A 130 -8.50 -51.31 8.20
C VAL A 130 -8.93 -50.44 7.00
N ALA A 131 -8.15 -50.19 5.96
CA ALA A 131 -7.52 -51.06 4.96
C ALA A 131 -8.51 -51.94 4.19
N ALA A 132 -8.81 -51.47 2.95
CA ALA A 132 -9.17 -52.20 1.72
C ALA A 132 -10.40 -53.15 1.80
N ASP A 133 -11.15 -53.44 0.75
CA ASP A 133 -10.91 -53.53 -0.69
C ASP A 133 -12.31 -53.70 -1.32
N ASP A 134 -12.56 -53.25 -2.56
CA ASP A 134 -12.92 -54.14 -3.69
C ASP A 134 -14.28 -53.63 -4.23
N ALA A 135 -14.59 -53.48 -5.51
CA ALA A 135 -13.89 -53.58 -6.77
C ALA A 135 -14.71 -52.79 -7.81
N ALA A 136 -14.01 -52.23 -8.80
CA ALA A 136 -14.58 -51.77 -10.07
C ALA A 136 -15.18 -52.96 -10.86
N PRO A 137 -15.94 -52.78 -11.96
CA PRO A 137 -15.27 -52.42 -13.21
C PRO A 137 -16.08 -51.60 -14.24
N ALA A 138 -15.29 -50.98 -15.14
CA ALA A 138 -15.46 -50.89 -16.60
C ALA A 138 -16.81 -50.49 -17.22
N ASN A 139 -16.77 -49.40 -18.00
CA ASN A 139 -16.97 -49.47 -19.45
C ASN A 139 -16.21 -48.32 -20.15
N ASP A 140 -15.32 -48.71 -21.05
CA ASP A 140 -14.61 -47.97 -22.10
C ASP A 140 -15.05 -48.63 -23.45
N PRO A 141 -14.67 -48.24 -24.69
CA PRO A 141 -14.20 -46.98 -25.29
C PRO A 141 -14.94 -46.60 -26.63
N GLN A 142 -14.57 -45.44 -27.20
CA GLN A 142 -14.48 -45.07 -28.65
C GLN A 142 -15.73 -44.89 -29.56
N ASP A 143 -15.85 -43.70 -30.17
CA ASP A 143 -15.88 -43.47 -31.65
C ASP A 143 -15.76 -41.95 -31.93
N LYS A 144 -14.65 -41.42 -32.48
CA LYS A 144 -14.29 -41.14 -33.89
C LYS A 144 -15.14 -40.10 -34.66
N ALA A 145 -14.39 -39.37 -35.50
CA ALA A 145 -14.76 -38.69 -36.75
C ALA A 145 -15.45 -37.31 -36.59
N ALA A 146 -14.76 -36.22 -36.89
CA ALA A 146 -14.52 -35.67 -38.24
C ALA A 146 -15.74 -34.93 -38.83
N SER A 147 -15.70 -33.59 -38.78
CA SER A 147 -15.99 -32.63 -39.86
C SER A 147 -16.22 -31.24 -39.27
#